data_AF-A0A380TZ38-F1
#
_entry.id   AF-A0A380TZ38-F1
#
_cell.length_a   1.000
_cell.length_b   1.000
_cell.length_c   1.000
_cell.angle_alpha   90.00
_cell.angle_beta   90.00
_cell.angle_gamma   90.00
#
_symmetry.space_group_name_H-M   'P 1'
#
loop_
_entity.id
_entity.type
_entity.pdbx_description
1 polymer ?
#
loop_
_entity_poly.entity_id
_entity_poly.type
_entity_poly.pdbx_seq_one_letter_code
_entity_poly.pdbx_strand_id
1 'polypeptide(L)'
;MKVYKYRYGSQRDLESLKQDYFYAPNFLKLNDPYEGMYVDEILSASELHPYLKDSFSRFYEDIKSYGIYSLSKTAIDELLWAYYANSHQGFCIEYDQEVLLQIKNIQTY
;
A
#
# COMPACT_ATOMS: atom_id res chain seq x y z
N MET A 1 -12.28 -15.34 -1.40
CA MET A 1 -13.11 -14.26 -2.01
C MET A 1 -12.32 -13.55 -3.09
N LYS A 2 -12.97 -12.84 -4.03
CA LYS A 2 -12.27 -12.02 -5.04
C LYS A 2 -11.90 -10.64 -4.49
N VAL A 3 -10.70 -10.19 -4.80
CA VAL A 3 -10.15 -8.89 -4.41
C VAL A 3 -9.45 -8.24 -5.59
N TYR A 4 -9.40 -6.92 -5.60
CA TYR A 4 -9.07 -6.15 -6.80
C TYR A 4 -7.94 -5.17 -6.55
N LYS A 5 -7.00 -5.08 -7.50
CA LYS A 5 -5.90 -4.12 -7.48
C LYS A 5 -5.98 -3.20 -8.68
N TYR A 6 -6.20 -1.92 -8.42
CA TYR A 6 -6.14 -0.85 -9.40
C TYR A 6 -4.68 -0.51 -9.69
N ARG A 7 -4.34 -0.37 -10.97
CA ARG A 7 -2.99 -0.10 -11.45
C ARG A 7 -3.01 1.04 -12.46
N TYR A 8 -2.04 1.93 -12.31
CA TYR A 8 -1.86 3.10 -13.16
C TYR A 8 -1.53 2.69 -14.61
N GLY A 9 -0.78 1.59 -14.79
CA GLY A 9 -0.25 1.21 -16.10
C GLY A 9 1.16 1.74 -16.35
N SER A 10 1.90 2.01 -15.27
CA SER A 10 3.31 2.40 -15.34
C SER A 10 4.20 1.25 -15.83
N GLN A 11 5.42 1.56 -16.25
CA GLN A 11 6.41 0.54 -16.63
C GLN A 11 6.59 -0.54 -15.55
N ARG A 12 6.65 -0.13 -14.28
CA ARG A 12 6.74 -1.04 -13.13
C ARG A 12 5.54 -1.97 -13.03
N ASP A 13 4.33 -1.48 -13.29
CA ASP A 13 3.12 -2.32 -13.22
C ASP A 13 3.19 -3.43 -14.28
N LEU A 14 3.61 -3.09 -15.50
CA LEU A 14 3.79 -4.05 -16.59
C LEU A 14 4.93 -5.04 -16.34
N GLU A 15 6.04 -4.56 -15.78
CA GLU A 15 7.17 -5.42 -15.39
C GLU A 15 6.78 -6.40 -14.29
N SER A 16 6.00 -5.96 -13.30
CA SER A 16 5.50 -6.83 -12.21
C SER A 16 4.63 -7.97 -12.71
N LEU A 17 3.80 -7.71 -13.73
CA LEU A 17 3.00 -8.74 -14.39
C LEU A 17 3.88 -9.70 -15.21
N LYS A 18 4.86 -9.16 -15.94
CA LYS A 18 5.76 -9.95 -16.79
C LYS A 18 6.67 -10.87 -15.97
N GLN A 19 7.13 -10.40 -14.82
CA GLN A 19 8.11 -11.08 -13.96
C GLN A 19 7.46 -11.82 -12.78
N ASP A 20 6.13 -11.82 -12.69
CA ASP A 20 5.35 -12.49 -11.63
C ASP A 20 5.81 -12.10 -10.22
N TYR A 21 5.89 -10.80 -9.96
CA TYR A 21 6.17 -10.28 -8.61
C TYR A 21 5.14 -9.24 -8.19
N PHE A 22 5.02 -9.04 -6.87
CA PHE A 22 4.15 -8.03 -6.29
C PHE A 22 4.96 -6.81 -5.87
N TYR A 23 4.52 -5.62 -6.30
CA TYR A 23 5.04 -4.37 -5.77
C TYR A 23 4.17 -3.88 -4.60
N ALA A 24 4.76 -3.90 -3.41
CA ALA A 24 4.17 -3.42 -2.16
C ALA A 24 5.11 -2.36 -1.54
N PRO A 25 4.90 -1.06 -1.83
CA PRO A 25 5.70 0.00 -1.25
C PRO A 25 5.45 0.10 0.26
N ASN A 26 6.42 0.62 1.02
CA ASN A 26 6.15 1.03 2.40
C ASN A 26 5.27 2.29 2.42
N PHE A 27 4.73 2.60 3.60
CA PHE A 27 3.75 3.69 3.77
C PHE A 27 4.28 5.08 3.35
N LEU A 28 5.61 5.28 3.29
CA LEU A 28 6.24 6.52 2.83
C LEU A 28 6.16 6.72 1.31
N LYS A 29 5.90 5.65 0.55
CA LYS A 29 5.86 5.64 -0.92
C LYS A 29 4.48 5.28 -1.48
N LEU A 30 3.44 5.35 -0.64
CA LEU A 30 2.06 5.22 -1.11
C LEU A 30 1.71 6.38 -2.03
N ASN A 31 0.85 6.11 -2.99
CA ASN A 31 0.50 7.07 -4.05
C ASN A 31 -0.66 8.00 -3.66
N ASP A 32 -1.33 7.73 -2.54
CA ASP A 32 -2.39 8.57 -2.01
C ASP A 32 -1.85 9.49 -0.91
N PRO A 33 -1.99 10.82 -1.06
CA PRO A 33 -1.51 11.78 -0.08
C PRO A 33 -2.21 11.66 1.29
N TYR A 34 -3.35 10.99 1.36
CA TYR A 34 -4.11 10.77 2.60
C TYR A 34 -3.87 9.39 3.23
N GLU A 35 -3.11 8.49 2.60
CA GLU A 35 -2.74 7.19 3.17
C GLU A 35 -1.51 7.27 4.12
N GLY A 36 -0.87 8.44 4.23
CA GLY A 36 0.31 8.66 5.07
C GLY A 36 0.00 8.72 6.57
N MET A 37 0.89 8.16 7.40
CA MET A 37 0.85 8.36 8.86
C MET A 37 1.44 9.72 9.22
N TYR A 38 0.66 10.55 9.92
CA TYR A 38 1.04 11.86 10.48
C TYR A 38 1.99 11.73 11.68
N VAL A 39 3.14 11.11 11.47
CA VAL A 39 4.06 10.73 12.55
C VAL A 39 4.78 11.92 13.13
N ASP A 40 5.19 12.87 12.29
CA ASP A 40 5.85 14.08 12.76
C ASP A 40 4.89 14.89 13.64
N GLU A 41 3.62 14.98 13.25
CA GLU A 41 2.57 15.63 14.03
C GLU A 41 2.36 14.94 15.38
N ILE A 42 2.28 13.60 15.41
CA ILE A 42 2.13 12.83 16.65
C ILE A 42 3.36 13.00 17.55
N LEU A 43 4.57 12.89 17.02
CA LEU A 43 5.82 12.98 17.81
C LEU A 43 6.11 14.41 18.28
N SER A 44 5.58 15.42 17.57
CA SER A 44 5.69 16.84 17.95
C SER A 44 4.67 17.27 19.01
N ALA A 45 3.64 16.46 19.29
CA ALA A 45 2.62 16.79 20.26
C ALA A 45 3.20 16.98 21.66
N SER A 46 3.10 18.19 22.20
CA SER A 46 3.68 18.60 23.48
C SER A 46 3.11 17.85 24.69
N GLU A 47 1.90 17.31 24.57
CA GLU A 47 1.20 16.56 25.62
C GLU A 47 1.47 15.05 25.56
N LEU A 48 2.23 14.57 24.57
CA LEU A 48 2.51 13.14 24.43
C LEU A 48 3.47 12.67 25.52
N HIS A 49 3.00 11.75 26.36
CA HIS A 49 3.81 11.18 27.43
C HIS A 49 5.11 10.56 26.87
N PRO A 50 6.30 10.79 27.48
CA PRO A 50 7.58 10.34 26.91
C PRO A 50 7.64 8.86 26.55
N TYR A 51 7.09 7.98 27.40
CA TYR A 51 7.01 6.55 27.11
C TYR A 51 6.22 6.23 25.82
N LEU A 52 5.11 6.93 25.59
CA LEU A 52 4.32 6.76 24.37
C LEU A 52 5.10 7.27 23.16
N LYS A 53 5.82 8.39 23.29
CA LYS A 53 6.68 8.92 22.24
C LYS A 53 7.77 7.92 21.83
N ASP A 54 8.46 7.33 22.80
CA ASP A 54 9.50 6.33 22.54
C ASP A 54 8.93 5.04 21.95
N SER A 55 7.79 4.57 22.47
CA SER A 55 7.12 3.38 21.95
C SER A 55 6.64 3.58 20.52
N PHE A 56 6.05 4.74 20.23
CA PHE A 56 5.57 5.08 18.89
C PHE A 56 6.73 5.26 17.92
N SER A 57 7.84 5.88 18.34
CA SER A 57 9.04 6.01 17.51
C SER A 57 9.60 4.64 17.12
N ARG A 58 9.68 3.69 18.06
CA ARG A 58 10.11 2.31 17.74
C ARG A 58 9.15 1.61 16.79
N PHE A 59 7.85 1.72 17.04
CA PHE A 59 6.84 1.18 16.14
C PHE A 59 6.96 1.79 14.73
N TYR A 60 7.13 3.10 14.64
CA TYR A 60 7.30 3.81 13.38
C TYR A 60 8.51 3.33 12.58
N GLU A 61 9.67 3.17 13.24
CA GLU A 61 10.86 2.63 12.58
C GLU A 61 10.66 1.19 12.12
N ASP A 62 9.99 0.35 12.94
CA ASP A 62 9.67 -1.02 12.55
C ASP A 62 8.78 -1.04 11.30
N ILE A 63 7.76 -0.19 11.26
CA ILE A 63 6.79 -0.26 10.17
C ILE A 63 7.32 0.18 8.80
N LYS A 64 8.46 0.89 8.76
CA LYS A 64 9.12 1.27 7.50
C LYS A 64 9.58 0.07 6.68
N SER A 65 9.76 -1.08 7.33
CA SER A 65 10.20 -2.34 6.71
C SER A 65 9.06 -3.13 6.07
N TYR A 66 7.79 -2.85 6.40
CA TYR A 66 6.66 -3.56 5.79
C TYR A 66 6.23 -2.90 4.48
N GLY A 67 5.97 -3.75 3.48
CA GLY A 67 5.27 -3.35 2.26
C GLY A 67 3.76 -3.41 2.46
N ILE A 68 3.04 -2.42 1.93
CA ILE A 68 1.58 -2.36 1.95
C ILE A 68 1.05 -2.68 0.55
N TYR A 69 0.13 -3.65 0.48
CA TYR A 69 -0.52 -4.06 -0.76
C TYR A 69 -2.03 -3.79 -0.70
N SER A 70 -2.44 -2.54 -0.95
CA SER A 70 -3.84 -2.13 -0.85
C SER A 70 -4.73 -2.84 -1.88
N LEU A 71 -5.82 -3.46 -1.44
CA LEU A 71 -6.78 -4.21 -2.27
C LEU A 71 -8.20 -3.71 -2.02
N SER A 72 -9.04 -3.76 -3.05
CA SER A 72 -10.47 -3.45 -2.97
C SER A 72 -11.33 -4.71 -3.03
N LYS A 73 -12.56 -4.64 -2.53
CA LYS A 73 -13.59 -5.68 -2.67
C LYS A 73 -14.37 -5.55 -3.98
N THR A 74 -14.16 -4.48 -4.75
CA THR A 74 -14.87 -4.23 -6.02
C THR A 74 -13.93 -3.74 -7.11
N ALA A 75 -14.24 -4.07 -8.36
CA ALA A 75 -13.51 -3.64 -9.56
C ALA A 75 -14.08 -2.36 -10.20
N ILE A 76 -15.20 -1.85 -9.70
CA ILE A 76 -15.97 -0.76 -10.33
C ILE A 76 -16.08 0.49 -9.45
N ASP A 77 -15.16 0.67 -8.50
CA ASP A 77 -15.12 1.88 -7.68
C ASP A 77 -14.59 3.05 -8.50
N GLU A 78 -15.45 4.02 -8.79
CA GLU A 78 -15.12 5.18 -9.64
C GLU A 78 -13.96 6.01 -9.06
N LEU A 79 -13.91 6.18 -7.73
CA LEU A 79 -12.85 6.95 -7.09
C LEU A 79 -11.52 6.21 -7.19
N LEU A 80 -11.52 4.89 -6.97
CA LEU A 80 -10.29 4.09 -7.13
C LEU A 80 -9.81 4.09 -8.59
N TRP A 81 -10.72 4.05 -9.57
CA TRP A 81 -10.34 4.23 -10.97
C TRP A 81 -9.74 5.61 -11.24
N ALA A 82 -10.30 6.67 -10.67
CA ALA A 82 -9.82 8.03 -10.83
C ALA A 82 -8.41 8.22 -10.25
N TYR A 83 -8.19 7.76 -9.00
CA TYR A 83 -6.97 8.01 -8.25
C TYR A 83 -5.84 6.99 -8.49
N TYR A 84 -6.18 5.71 -8.71
CA TYR A 84 -5.18 4.63 -8.75
C TYR A 84 -5.01 3.98 -10.12
N ALA A 85 -5.92 4.25 -11.06
CA ALA A 85 -5.88 3.67 -12.41
C ALA A 85 -5.79 4.76 -13.49
N ASN A 86 -4.85 5.70 -13.31
CA ASN A 86 -4.51 6.75 -14.28
C ASN A 86 -5.75 7.47 -14.85
N SER A 87 -6.61 7.98 -13.95
CA SER A 87 -7.85 8.66 -14.34
C SER A 87 -8.68 7.85 -15.35
N HIS A 88 -8.96 6.59 -15.01
CA HIS A 88 -9.70 5.61 -15.83
C HIS A 88 -8.97 5.07 -17.09
N GLN A 89 -7.68 5.35 -17.26
CA GLN A 89 -6.88 4.86 -18.41
C GLN A 89 -5.95 3.69 -18.07
N GLY A 90 -5.89 3.30 -16.79
CA GLY A 90 -5.13 2.17 -16.29
C GLY A 90 -5.89 0.85 -16.41
N PHE A 91 -5.65 -0.05 -15.47
CA PHE A 91 -6.33 -1.35 -15.44
C PHE A 91 -6.56 -1.85 -14.01
N CYS A 92 -7.39 -2.89 -13.88
CA CYS A 92 -7.71 -3.52 -12.61
C CYS A 92 -7.46 -5.03 -12.71
N ILE A 93 -6.77 -5.59 -11.72
CA ILE A 93 -6.47 -7.02 -11.64
C ILE A 93 -7.36 -7.65 -10.58
N GLU A 94 -8.06 -8.73 -10.93
CA GLU A 94 -8.75 -9.59 -9.97
C GLU A 94 -7.81 -10.67 -9.45
N TYR A 95 -7.79 -10.87 -8.14
CA TYR A 95 -7.09 -11.96 -7.48
C TYR A 95 -8.07 -12.81 -6.68
N ASP A 96 -7.74 -14.09 -6.58
CA ASP A 96 -8.29 -14.93 -5.53
C ASP A 96 -7.53 -14.68 -4.22
N GLN A 97 -8.22 -14.19 -3.20
CA GLN A 97 -7.59 -13.85 -1.93
C GLN A 97 -6.96 -15.08 -1.25
N GLU A 98 -7.58 -16.26 -1.37
CA GLU A 98 -7.05 -17.46 -0.70
C GLU A 98 -5.75 -17.91 -1.35
N VAL A 99 -5.65 -17.78 -2.68
CA VAL A 99 -4.40 -18.04 -3.41
C VAL A 99 -3.35 -16.98 -3.08
N LEU A 100 -3.75 -15.70 -3.03
CA LEU A 100 -2.84 -14.59 -2.73
C LEU A 100 -2.19 -14.76 -1.34
N LEU A 101 -2.96 -15.20 -0.35
CA LEU A 101 -2.47 -15.43 1.02
C LEU A 101 -1.54 -16.65 1.15
N GLN A 102 -1.46 -17.51 0.14
CA GLN A 102 -0.52 -18.65 0.14
C GLN A 102 0.90 -18.25 -0.30
N ILE A 103 1.11 -17.03 -0.78
CA ILE A 103 2.41 -16.53 -1.21
C ILE A 103 3.31 -16.33 0.01
N LYS A 104 4.37 -17.15 0.11
CA LYS A 104 5.31 -17.11 1.25
C LYS A 104 6.56 -16.28 0.99
N ASN A 105 6.92 -16.09 -0.27
CA ASN A 105 8.14 -15.40 -0.68
C ASN A 105 7.78 -14.08 -1.35
N ILE A 106 7.53 -13.06 -0.53
CA ILE A 106 7.31 -11.69 -1.02
C ILE A 106 8.67 -11.01 -1.02
N GLN A 107 9.16 -10.59 -2.18
CA GLN A 107 10.30 -9.67 -2.23
C GLN A 107 9.82 -8.30 -1.76
N THR A 108 10.29 -7.88 -0.60
CA THR A 108 10.16 -6.51 -0.11
C THR A 108 11.36 -5.70 -0.61
N TYR A 109 11.13 -4.43 -0.95
CA TYR A 109 12.16 -3.49 -1.43
C TYR A 109 12.56 -2.51 -0.33
#